data_AF-A0A6P4EC78-F1
#
_entry.id   AF-A0A6P4EC78-F1
#
_cell.length_a   1.000
_cell.length_b   1.000
_cell.length_c   1.000
_cell.angle_alpha   90.00
_cell.angle_beta   90.00
_cell.angle_gamma   90.00
#
_symmetry.space_group_name_H-M   'P 1'
#
loop_
_entity.id
_entity.type
_entity.pdbx_description
1 polymer ?
#
loop_
_entity_poly.entity_id
_entity_poly.type
_entity_poly.pdbx_seq_one_letter_code
_entity_poly.pdbx_strand_id
1 'polypeptide(L)'
;MWFKRALQLAPDQASVYHHYAEFLSLQSRHHESAIYHRRAAELAPNDYALVVAAATAMRLLDRKVEAEMWYRKAVVLRPDDAHAHTNLGAILHLLGRTNHAAASYKAALRLQPGDAITLGNLAKL
;
A
#
# COMPACT_ATOMS: atom_id res chain seq x y z
N MET A 1 -22.38 6.39 -16.07
CA MET A 1 -21.60 5.67 -15.04
C MET A 1 -21.72 6.41 -13.71
N TRP A 2 -22.29 5.78 -12.68
CA TRP A 2 -22.68 6.46 -11.44
C TRP A 2 -21.48 6.99 -10.65
N PHE A 3 -20.32 6.33 -10.72
CA PHE A 3 -19.08 6.77 -10.07
C PHE A 3 -18.53 8.10 -10.60
N LYS A 4 -18.57 8.34 -11.92
CA LYS A 4 -18.11 9.63 -12.47
C LYS A 4 -18.98 10.79 -12.01
N ARG A 5 -20.28 10.56 -11.82
CA ARG A 5 -21.20 11.54 -11.23
C ARG A 5 -20.94 11.73 -9.73
N ALA A 6 -20.68 10.66 -8.99
CA ALA A 6 -20.32 10.73 -7.58
C ALA A 6 -19.05 11.57 -7.34
N LEU A 7 -18.03 11.42 -8.20
CA LEU A 7 -16.80 12.23 -8.16
C LEU A 7 -17.07 13.72 -8.39
N GLN A 8 -18.08 14.08 -9.17
CA GLN A 8 -18.47 15.48 -9.38
C GLN A 8 -19.25 16.05 -8.19
N LEU A 9 -20.10 15.24 -7.56
CA LEU A 9 -20.94 15.66 -6.44
C LEU A 9 -20.17 15.74 -5.11
N ALA A 10 -19.07 14.99 -4.99
CA ALA A 10 -18.29 14.89 -3.77
C ALA A 10 -16.79 14.76 -4.08
N PRO A 11 -16.15 15.80 -4.65
CA PRO A 11 -14.75 15.74 -5.12
C PRO A 11 -13.72 15.62 -3.99
N ASP A 12 -14.10 15.93 -2.76
CA ASP A 12 -13.21 15.89 -1.59
C ASP A 12 -13.45 14.67 -0.70
N GLN A 13 -14.40 13.79 -1.06
CA GLN A 13 -14.72 12.60 -0.28
C GLN A 13 -13.82 11.43 -0.70
N ALA A 14 -12.78 11.15 0.10
CA ALA A 14 -11.81 10.08 -0.15
C ALA A 14 -12.45 8.71 -0.42
N SER A 15 -13.54 8.39 0.28
CA SER A 15 -14.27 7.12 0.12
C SER A 15 -14.82 6.94 -1.31
N VAL A 16 -15.26 7.99 -2.00
CA VAL A 16 -15.78 7.88 -3.37
C VAL A 16 -14.68 7.45 -4.33
N TYR A 17 -13.48 8.01 -4.18
CA TYR A 17 -12.31 7.62 -4.96
C TYR A 17 -11.89 6.18 -4.66
N HIS A 18 -11.91 5.77 -3.39
CA HIS A 18 -11.57 4.41 -2.98
C HIS A 18 -12.49 3.37 -3.61
N HIS A 19 -13.82 3.50 -3.44
CA HIS A 19 -14.77 2.54 -4.01
C HIS A 19 -14.72 2.51 -5.54
N TYR A 20 -14.47 3.66 -6.18
CA TYR A 20 -14.31 3.66 -7.64
C TYR A 20 -13.03 2.95 -8.07
N ALA A 21 -11.93 3.11 -7.32
CA ALA A 21 -10.70 2.37 -7.56
C ALA A 21 -10.90 0.85 -7.41
N GLU A 22 -11.63 0.41 -6.37
CA GLU A 22 -11.99 -1.00 -6.20
C GLU A 22 -12.81 -1.54 -7.37
N PHE A 23 -13.83 -0.79 -7.81
CA PHE A 23 -14.61 -1.14 -8.98
C PHE A 23 -13.74 -1.29 -10.24
N LEU A 24 -12.79 -0.38 -10.46
CA LEU A 24 -11.85 -0.46 -11.58
C LEU A 24 -10.90 -1.66 -11.45
N SER A 25 -10.44 -1.99 -10.24
CA SER A 25 -9.62 -3.17 -9.96
C SER A 25 -10.36 -4.46 -10.32
N LEU A 26 -11.65 -4.57 -9.97
CA LEU A 26 -12.49 -5.72 -10.34
C LEU A 26 -12.64 -5.88 -11.87
N GLN A 27 -12.52 -4.78 -12.61
CA GLN A 27 -12.49 -4.78 -14.08
C GLN A 27 -11.08 -5.00 -14.67
N SER A 28 -10.08 -5.34 -13.85
CA SER A 28 -8.66 -5.44 -14.25
C SER A 28 -8.07 -4.14 -14.81
N ARG A 29 -8.71 -2.99 -14.55
CA ARG A 29 -8.25 -1.66 -14.98
C ARG A 29 -7.28 -1.08 -13.95
N HIS A 30 -6.18 -1.79 -13.73
CA HIS A 30 -5.24 -1.52 -12.63
C HIS A 30 -4.56 -0.16 -12.71
N HIS A 31 -4.24 0.32 -13.93
CA HIS A 31 -3.66 1.65 -14.12
C HIS A 31 -4.60 2.76 -13.64
N GLU A 32 -5.87 2.70 -14.03
CA GLU A 32 -6.86 3.69 -13.61
C GLU A 32 -7.15 3.57 -12.11
N SER A 33 -7.32 2.35 -11.61
CA SER A 33 -7.49 2.08 -10.18
C SER A 33 -6.40 2.74 -9.33
N ALA A 34 -5.12 2.60 -9.72
CA ALA A 34 -4.02 3.22 -8.98
C ALA A 34 -4.10 4.75 -8.91
N ILE A 35 -4.61 5.42 -9.96
CA ILE A 35 -4.82 6.86 -9.96
C ILE A 35 -5.83 7.25 -8.87
N TYR A 36 -6.95 6.52 -8.78
CA TYR A 36 -8.01 6.81 -7.82
C TYR A 36 -7.63 6.38 -6.39
N HIS A 37 -6.92 5.27 -6.20
CA HIS A 37 -6.38 4.90 -4.89
C HIS A 37 -5.38 5.94 -4.36
N ARG A 38 -4.49 6.45 -5.22
CA ARG A 38 -3.58 7.55 -4.85
C ARG A 38 -4.37 8.77 -4.42
N ARG A 39 -5.37 9.18 -5.20
CA ARG A 39 -6.19 10.36 -4.89
C ARG A 39 -6.96 10.19 -3.57
N ALA A 40 -7.49 9.01 -3.29
CA ALA A 40 -8.13 8.71 -2.01
C ALA A 40 -7.16 8.90 -0.83
N ALA A 41 -5.94 8.38 -0.95
CA ALA A 41 -4.90 8.50 0.08
C ALA A 41 -4.34 9.93 0.22
N GLU A 42 -4.36 10.74 -0.84
CA GLU A 42 -4.02 12.17 -0.80
C GLU A 42 -5.09 12.99 -0.05
N LEU A 43 -6.37 12.67 -0.24
CA LEU A 43 -7.49 13.34 0.43
C LEU A 43 -7.58 12.97 1.92
N ALA A 44 -7.23 11.74 2.27
CA ALA A 44 -7.23 11.25 3.65
C ALA A 44 -5.85 10.66 4.02
N PRO A 45 -4.82 11.51 4.22
CA PRO A 45 -3.45 11.08 4.39
C PRO A 45 -3.20 10.25 5.65
N ASN A 46 -4.05 10.36 6.66
CA ASN A 46 -3.91 9.64 7.93
C ASN A 46 -4.79 8.39 8.00
N ASP A 47 -5.53 8.07 6.94
CA ASP A 47 -6.29 6.84 6.83
C ASP A 47 -5.36 5.71 6.39
N TYR A 48 -5.09 4.79 7.33
CA TYR A 48 -4.22 3.65 7.11
C TYR A 48 -4.67 2.76 5.94
N ALA A 49 -5.98 2.48 5.83
CA ALA A 49 -6.50 1.57 4.81
C ALA A 49 -6.29 2.17 3.41
N LEU A 50 -6.54 3.48 3.26
CA LEU A 50 -6.34 4.17 1.99
C LEU A 50 -4.87 4.27 1.60
N VAL A 51 -3.99 4.53 2.57
CA VAL A 51 -2.53 4.53 2.37
C VAL A 51 -2.03 3.15 1.92
N VAL A 52 -2.47 2.06 2.54
CA VAL A 52 -2.11 0.70 2.15
C VAL A 52 -2.67 0.34 0.78
N ALA A 53 -3.89 0.77 0.45
CA ALA A 53 -4.49 0.54 -0.85
C ALA A 53 -3.69 1.25 -1.96
N ALA A 54 -3.28 2.49 -1.74
CA ALA A 54 -2.38 3.21 -2.65
C ALA A 54 -1.03 2.50 -2.81
N ALA A 55 -0.40 2.08 -1.71
CA ALA A 55 0.88 1.35 -1.75
C ALA A 55 0.78 0.06 -2.58
N THR A 56 -0.29 -0.71 -2.35
CA THR A 56 -0.56 -1.98 -3.04
C THR A 56 -0.83 -1.76 -4.52
N ALA A 57 -1.58 -0.72 -4.89
CA ALA A 57 -1.82 -0.38 -6.28
C ALA A 57 -0.53 0.04 -7.00
N MET A 58 0.35 0.83 -6.36
CA MET A 58 1.65 1.19 -6.94
C MET A 58 2.56 -0.03 -7.10
N ARG A 59 2.55 -0.94 -6.13
CA ARG A 59 3.31 -2.21 -6.21
C ARG A 59 2.83 -3.08 -7.37
N LEU A 60 1.52 -3.18 -7.56
CA LEU A 60 0.92 -3.96 -8.67
C LEU A 60 1.36 -3.45 -10.04
N LEU A 61 1.54 -2.14 -10.19
CA LEU A 61 2.00 -1.49 -11.43
C LEU A 61 3.53 -1.42 -11.56
N ASP A 62 4.26 -2.16 -10.72
CA ASP A 62 5.73 -2.14 -10.62
C ASP A 62 6.35 -0.74 -10.36
N ARG A 63 5.56 0.19 -9.81
CA ARG A 63 6.03 1.53 -9.42
C ARG A 63 6.66 1.47 -8.03
N LYS A 64 7.77 0.73 -7.93
CA LYS A 64 8.38 0.30 -6.67
C LYS A 64 8.74 1.45 -5.72
N VAL A 65 9.30 2.55 -6.24
CA VAL A 65 9.69 3.73 -5.43
C VAL A 65 8.47 4.42 -4.80
N GLU A 66 7.37 4.52 -5.53
CA GLU A 66 6.13 5.11 -4.99
C GLU A 66 5.45 4.19 -3.99
N ALA A 67 5.47 2.87 -4.25
CA ALA A 67 5.01 1.89 -3.29
C ALA A 67 5.80 1.97 -1.98
N GLU A 68 7.13 2.13 -2.02
CA GLU A 68 7.94 2.34 -0.82
C GLU A 68 7.50 3.58 -0.04
N MET A 69 7.30 4.72 -0.72
CA MET A 69 6.85 5.95 -0.07
C MET A 69 5.54 5.73 0.71
N TRP A 70 4.56 5.06 0.11
CA TRP A 70 3.28 4.78 0.76
C TRP A 70 3.39 3.73 1.86
N TYR A 71 4.18 2.66 1.69
CA TYR A 71 4.39 1.67 2.75
C TYR A 71 5.15 2.24 3.95
N ARG A 72 6.10 3.17 3.74
CA ARG A 72 6.73 3.91 4.85
C ARG A 72 5.68 4.71 5.64
N LYS A 73 4.75 5.36 4.93
CA LYS A 73 3.65 6.08 5.58
C LYS A 73 2.72 5.14 6.35
N ALA A 74 2.42 3.96 5.81
CA ALA A 74 1.64 2.94 6.51
C ALA A 74 2.29 2.54 7.84
N VAL A 75 3.61 2.31 7.84
CA VAL A 75 4.39 2.01 9.06
C VAL A 75 4.38 3.17 10.05
N VAL A 76 4.43 4.43 9.59
CA VAL A 76 4.33 5.60 10.48
C VAL A 76 2.95 5.69 11.13
N LEU A 77 1.87 5.41 10.38
CA LEU A 77 0.50 5.44 10.90
C LEU A 77 0.20 4.30 11.87
N ARG A 78 0.79 3.12 11.65
CA ARG A 78 0.62 1.94 12.49
C ARG A 78 1.98 1.24 12.69
N PRO A 79 2.81 1.74 13.63
CA PRO A 79 4.14 1.18 13.86
C PRO A 79 4.12 -0.24 14.43
N ASP A 80 3.00 -0.66 15.04
CA ASP A 80 2.83 -1.99 15.64
C ASP A 80 2.07 -2.97 14.72
N ASP A 81 1.82 -2.61 13.46
CA ASP A 81 1.24 -3.52 12.46
C ASP A 81 2.35 -4.31 11.75
N ALA A 82 2.45 -5.60 12.06
CA ALA A 82 3.43 -6.50 11.45
C ALA A 82 3.32 -6.53 9.92
N HIS A 83 2.11 -6.50 9.35
CA HIS A 83 1.90 -6.56 7.91
C HIS A 83 2.42 -5.30 7.20
N ALA A 84 2.32 -4.13 7.82
CA ALA A 84 2.88 -2.90 7.27
C ALA A 84 4.40 -3.01 7.10
N HIS A 85 5.09 -3.55 8.11
CA HIS A 85 6.53 -3.80 8.09
C HIS A 85 6.91 -4.88 7.08
N THR A 86 6.15 -5.98 6.97
CA THR A 86 6.38 -7.03 5.97
C THR A 86 6.25 -6.49 4.55
N ASN A 87 5.23 -5.69 4.28
CA ASN A 87 5.04 -5.09 2.96
C ASN A 87 6.12 -4.06 2.61
N LEU A 88 6.55 -3.25 3.58
CA LEU A 88 7.68 -2.34 3.40
C LEU A 88 8.99 -3.12 3.13
N GLY A 89 9.23 -4.20 3.87
CA GLY A 89 10.38 -5.08 3.62
C GLY A 89 10.36 -5.67 2.20
N ALA A 90 9.19 -6.13 1.74
CA ALA A 90 9.01 -6.68 0.41
C ALA A 90 9.36 -5.70 -0.69
N ILE A 91 8.87 -4.46 -0.61
CA ILE A 91 9.17 -3.47 -1.65
C ILE A 91 10.63 -3.00 -1.60
N LEU A 92 11.22 -2.87 -0.41
CA LEU A 92 12.64 -2.53 -0.25
C LEU A 92 13.55 -3.62 -0.83
N HIS A 93 13.18 -4.89 -0.64
CA HIS A 93 13.90 -6.02 -1.24
C HIS A 93 13.84 -5.94 -2.77
N LEU A 94 12.66 -5.70 -3.35
CA LEU A 94 12.50 -5.53 -4.80
C LEU A 94 13.26 -4.33 -5.38
N LEU A 95 13.61 -3.35 -4.55
CA LEU A 95 14.44 -2.19 -4.90
C LEU A 95 15.95 -2.43 -4.66
N GLY A 96 16.35 -3.62 -4.23
CA GLY A 96 17.75 -3.95 -3.88
C GLY A 96 18.23 -3.29 -2.58
N ARG A 97 17.35 -2.71 -1.77
CA ARG A 97 17.67 -2.04 -0.50
C ARG A 97 17.71 -3.07 0.64
N THR A 98 18.56 -4.08 0.51
CA THR A 98 18.59 -5.30 1.32
C THR A 98 18.69 -5.03 2.82
N ASN A 99 19.57 -4.12 3.25
CA ASN A 99 19.73 -3.76 4.67
C ASN A 99 18.43 -3.20 5.29
N HIS A 100 17.74 -2.30 4.57
CA HIS A 100 16.48 -1.72 5.05
C HIS A 100 15.33 -2.74 5.01
N ALA A 101 15.33 -3.63 4.02
CA ALA A 101 14.36 -4.72 3.93
C ALA A 101 14.51 -5.68 5.12
N ALA A 102 15.75 -6.10 5.43
CA ALA A 102 16.04 -6.97 6.56
C ALA A 102 15.59 -6.33 7.88
N ALA A 103 15.84 -5.04 8.08
CA ALA A 103 15.38 -4.31 9.26
C ALA A 103 13.84 -4.30 9.37
N SER A 104 13.14 -4.08 8.26
CA SER A 104 11.67 -4.07 8.23
C SER A 104 11.10 -5.46 8.53
N TYR A 105 11.63 -6.54 7.92
CA TYR A 105 11.20 -7.90 8.24
C TYR A 105 11.48 -8.29 9.70
N LYS A 106 12.63 -7.89 10.26
CA LYS A 106 12.91 -8.12 11.69
C LYS A 106 11.93 -7.38 12.59
N ALA A 107 11.52 -6.16 12.22
CA ALA A 107 10.50 -5.42 12.94
C ALA A 107 9.14 -6.14 12.89
N ALA A 108 8.72 -6.63 11.70
CA ALA A 108 7.52 -7.46 11.55
C ALA A 108 7.58 -8.73 12.42
N LEU A 109 8.70 -9.47 12.40
CA LEU A 109 8.87 -10.71 13.18
C LEU A 109 8.94 -10.48 14.69
N ARG A 110 9.34 -9.29 15.15
CA ARG A 110 9.27 -8.92 16.55
C ARG A 110 7.80 -8.73 17.01
N LEU A 111 6.96 -8.18 16.13
CA LEU A 111 5.53 -7.96 16.40
C LEU A 111 4.73 -9.27 16.26
N GLN A 112 5.07 -10.08 15.26
CA GLN A 112 4.45 -11.38 15.02
C GLN A 112 5.53 -12.45 14.79
N PRO A 113 6.04 -13.05 15.88
CA PRO A 113 7.00 -14.14 15.78
C PRO A 113 6.43 -15.32 14.99
N GLY A 114 7.20 -15.85 14.04
CA GLY A 114 6.82 -17.03 13.28
C GLY A 114 5.95 -16.78 12.04
N ASP A 115 5.72 -15.53 11.62
CA ASP A 115 5.05 -15.26 10.35
C ASP A 115 5.83 -15.87 9.17
N ALA A 116 5.27 -16.93 8.58
CA ALA A 116 5.94 -17.73 7.57
C ALA A 116 6.26 -16.94 6.29
N ILE A 117 5.41 -15.99 5.92
CA ILE A 117 5.61 -15.12 4.76
C ILE A 117 6.84 -14.24 4.98
N THR A 118 6.92 -13.61 6.15
CA THR A 118 8.02 -12.72 6.52
C THR A 118 9.33 -13.47 6.69
N LEU A 119 9.32 -14.66 7.31
CA LEU A 119 10.49 -15.53 7.39
C LEU A 119 10.97 -15.95 6.00
N GLY A 120 10.06 -16.36 5.13
CA GLY A 120 10.36 -16.74 3.75
C GLY A 120 10.92 -15.58 2.93
N ASN A 121 10.42 -14.36 3.14
CA ASN A 121 10.94 -13.16 2.49
C ASN A 121 12.31 -12.74 3.02
N LEU A 122 12.54 -12.87 4.33
CA LEU A 122 13.83 -12.59 4.96
C LEU A 122 14.91 -13.59 4.52
N ALA A 123 14.56 -14.86 4.34
CA ALA A 123 15.48 -15.90 3.88
C ALA A 123 15.91 -15.72 2.41
N LYS A 124 15.16 -14.94 1.62
CA LYS A 124 15.43 -14.67 0.19
C LYS A 124 16.23 -13.39 -0.05
N LEU A 125 16.50 -12.59 0.98
CA LEU A 125 17.30 -11.36 0.89
C LEU A 125 18.75 -11.64 0.56
#